data_AF-A0A1B6CPV2-F1
#
_entry.id   AF-A0A1B6CPV2-F1
#
_cell.length_a   1.000
_cell.length_b   1.000
_cell.length_c   1.000
_cell.angle_alpha   90.00
_cell.angle_beta   90.00
_cell.angle_gamma   90.00
#
_symmetry.space_group_name_H-M   'P 1'
#
loop_
_entity.id
_entity.type
_entity.pdbx_description
1 polymer ?
#
loop_
_entity_poly.entity_id
_entity_poly.type
_entity_poly.pdbx_seq_one_letter_code
_entity_poly.pdbx_strand_id
1 'polypeptide(L)'
;MLQATEGEVSISDFLKKTNMKDVVYWIAESWDEVKAEIINKSWNKILKKQPEETDPEDDVPLAKLIRKLPGCENTDESEVAKWLQNDEQYEVSDKQSLK
;
A
#
# COMPACT_ATOMS: atom_id res chain seq x y z
N MET A 1 26.91 12.48 -7.93
CA MET A 1 27.46 12.39 -9.32
C MET A 1 28.90 11.86 -9.29
N LEU A 2 29.16 10.70 -9.89
CA LEU A 2 30.52 10.20 -10.10
C LEU A 2 31.23 11.07 -11.13
N GLN A 3 32.02 12.03 -10.68
CA GLN A 3 32.90 12.80 -11.56
C GLN A 3 34.16 11.97 -11.84
N ALA A 4 34.38 11.64 -13.11
CA ALA A 4 35.60 11.00 -13.58
C ALA A 4 36.76 11.97 -13.37
N THR A 5 37.55 11.77 -12.31
CA THR A 5 38.82 12.46 -12.13
C THR A 5 39.86 11.80 -13.01
N GLU A 6 40.57 12.60 -13.80
CA GLU A 6 41.70 12.20 -14.64
C GLU A 6 42.73 11.38 -13.82
N GLY A 7 42.89 10.11 -14.21
CA GLY A 7 43.61 9.09 -13.47
C GLY A 7 42.71 7.87 -13.34
N GLU A 8 42.89 6.90 -14.23
CA GLU A 8 42.00 5.75 -14.45
C GLU A 8 41.91 4.84 -13.21
N VAL A 9 41.16 5.27 -12.20
CA VAL A 9 40.78 4.44 -11.05
C VAL A 9 39.68 3.51 -11.55
N SER A 10 39.98 2.21 -11.60
CA SER A 10 38.98 1.23 -12.01
C SER A 10 37.78 1.30 -11.06
N ILE A 11 36.58 1.02 -11.59
CA ILE A 11 35.35 0.94 -10.78
C ILE A 11 35.55 -0.01 -9.58
N SER A 12 36.33 -1.07 -9.77
CA SER A 12 36.69 -2.02 -8.70
C SER A 12 37.47 -1.35 -7.57
N ASP A 13 38.46 -0.51 -7.88
CA ASP A 13 39.27 0.17 -6.86
C ASP A 13 38.51 1.29 -6.15
N PHE A 14 37.55 1.91 -6.83
CA PHE A 14 36.60 2.82 -6.21
C PHE A 14 35.69 2.08 -5.23
N LEU A 15 35.03 0.99 -5.67
CA LEU A 15 34.12 0.21 -4.83
C LEU A 15 34.81 -0.41 -3.60
N LYS A 16 36.10 -0.78 -3.70
CA LYS A 16 36.89 -1.24 -2.55
C LYS A 16 37.11 -0.16 -1.48
N LYS A 17 37.10 1.12 -1.88
CA LYS A 17 37.28 2.27 -0.97
C LYS A 17 35.95 2.79 -0.43
N THR A 18 34.86 2.51 -1.14
CA THR A 18 33.49 2.84 -0.70
C THR A 18 33.10 2.01 0.51
N ASN A 19 32.54 2.66 1.53
CA ASN A 19 32.01 1.99 2.71
C ASN A 19 30.47 1.99 2.71
N MET A 20 29.88 1.23 3.64
CA MET A 20 28.41 1.11 3.73
C MET A 20 27.71 2.45 3.98
N LYS A 21 28.33 3.36 4.74
CA LYS A 21 27.77 4.68 5.04
C LYS A 21 27.66 5.51 3.76
N ASP A 22 28.68 5.48 2.89
CA ASP A 22 28.66 6.18 1.60
C ASP A 22 27.49 5.70 0.73
N VAL A 23 27.28 4.37 0.66
CA VAL A 23 26.17 3.78 -0.10
C VAL A 23 24.81 4.22 0.45
N VAL A 24 24.63 4.23 1.76
CA VAL A 24 23.38 4.66 2.40
C VAL A 24 23.08 6.13 2.08
N TYR A 25 24.09 7.01 2.12
CA TYR A 25 23.90 8.41 1.75
C TYR A 25 23.58 8.58 0.27
N TRP A 26 24.22 7.83 -0.63
CA TRP A 26 23.88 7.89 -2.05
C TRP A 26 22.46 7.43 -2.34
N ILE A 27 21.99 6.39 -1.64
CA ILE A 27 20.59 5.94 -1.76
C ILE A 27 19.65 7.05 -1.28
N ALA A 28 19.93 7.68 -0.14
CA ALA A 28 19.12 8.78 0.37
C ALA A 28 19.09 9.98 -0.59
N GLU A 29 20.26 10.40 -1.07
CA GLU A 29 20.38 11.50 -2.04
C GLU A 29 19.66 11.16 -3.36
N SER A 30 19.84 9.94 -3.88
CA SER A 30 19.16 9.50 -5.09
C SER A 30 17.64 9.45 -4.92
N TRP A 31 17.16 9.14 -3.71
CA TRP A 31 15.74 9.10 -3.41
C TRP A 31 15.11 10.49 -3.45
N ASP A 32 15.82 11.53 -2.99
CA ASP A 32 15.38 12.93 -3.09
C ASP A 32 15.25 13.41 -4.54
N GLU A 33 16.01 12.82 -5.47
CA GLU A 33 15.90 13.11 -6.91
C GLU A 33 14.70 12.42 -7.59
N VAL A 34 14.06 11.43 -6.93
CA VAL A 34 12.92 10.71 -7.49
C VAL A 34 11.68 11.60 -7.49
N LYS A 35 11.22 11.98 -8.68
CA LYS A 35 9.99 12.76 -8.84
C LYS A 35 8.75 11.91 -8.52
N ALA A 36 7.78 12.52 -7.84
CA ALA A 36 6.47 11.90 -7.56
C ALA A 36 5.78 11.36 -8.84
N GLU A 37 5.97 12.00 -9.99
CA GLU A 37 5.46 11.50 -11.27
C GLU A 37 5.98 10.11 -11.65
N ILE A 38 7.25 9.80 -11.35
CA ILE A 38 7.88 8.50 -11.64
C ILE A 38 7.27 7.41 -10.75
N ILE A 39 7.05 7.74 -9.47
CA ILE A 39 6.38 6.87 -8.50
C ILE A 39 4.95 6.60 -8.98
N ASN A 40 4.21 7.64 -9.34
CA ASN A 40 2.83 7.54 -9.85
C ASN A 40 2.75 6.70 -11.13
N LYS A 41 3.67 6.87 -12.08
CA LYS A 41 3.69 6.04 -13.31
C LYS A 41 3.98 4.57 -13.01
N SER A 42 4.91 4.30 -12.09
CA SER A 42 5.26 2.95 -11.67
C SER A 42 4.07 2.24 -11.02
N TRP A 43 3.41 2.90 -10.07
CA TRP A 43 2.20 2.37 -9.42
C TRP A 43 1.02 2.25 -10.37
N ASN A 44 0.80 3.23 -11.25
CA ASN A 44 -0.25 3.14 -12.26
C ASN A 44 -0.07 1.91 -13.17
N LYS A 45 1.15 1.48 -13.47
CA LYS A 45 1.38 0.26 -14.27
C LYS A 45 1.00 -1.01 -13.53
N ILE A 46 1.15 -1.02 -12.21
CA ILE A 46 0.75 -2.13 -11.33
C ILE A 46 -0.77 -2.11 -11.15
N LEU A 47 -1.34 -0.97 -10.75
CA LEU A 47 -2.76 -0.81 -10.44
C LEU A 47 -3.66 -0.89 -11.69
N LYS A 48 -3.19 -0.47 -12.87
CA LYS A 48 -3.95 -0.65 -14.13
C LYS A 48 -4.00 -2.10 -14.62
N LYS A 49 -3.20 -3.00 -14.03
CA LYS A 49 -3.30 -4.43 -14.24
C LYS A 49 -3.98 -5.08 -13.04
N GLN A 50 -5.28 -4.86 -12.97
CA GLN A 50 -6.25 -5.92 -13.10
C GLN A 50 -7.55 -5.22 -13.54
N PRO A 51 -8.21 -5.57 -14.66
CA PRO A 51 -9.67 -5.58 -14.54
C PRO A 51 -9.90 -6.39 -13.27
N GLU A 52 -10.63 -5.85 -12.29
CA GLU A 52 -11.16 -6.71 -11.23
C GLU A 52 -11.72 -7.90 -12.01
N GLU A 53 -11.04 -9.05 -11.93
CA GLU A 53 -11.64 -10.29 -12.40
C GLU A 53 -12.74 -10.43 -11.39
N THR A 54 -13.89 -9.84 -11.71
CA THR A 54 -15.06 -9.89 -10.88
C THR A 54 -15.37 -11.36 -10.90
N ASP A 55 -14.92 -12.07 -9.87
CA ASP A 55 -15.30 -13.45 -9.71
C ASP A 55 -16.83 -13.36 -9.58
N PRO A 56 -17.61 -14.12 -10.36
CA PRO A 56 -19.04 -14.22 -10.08
C PRO A 56 -19.35 -14.58 -8.62
N GLU A 57 -18.38 -15.12 -7.86
CA GLU A 57 -18.45 -15.28 -6.40
C GLU A 57 -18.32 -13.98 -5.59
N ASP A 58 -17.71 -12.92 -6.13
CA ASP A 58 -17.58 -11.60 -5.48
C ASP A 58 -18.89 -10.80 -5.53
N ASP A 59 -19.79 -11.09 -6.48
CA ASP A 59 -21.09 -10.44 -6.67
C ASP A 59 -22.21 -11.05 -5.79
N VAL A 60 -21.85 -11.70 -4.69
CA VAL A 60 -22.82 -12.31 -3.77
C VAL A 60 -23.30 -11.30 -2.72
N PRO A 61 -24.62 -11.06 -2.59
CA PRO A 61 -25.14 -10.15 -1.58
C PRO A 61 -24.69 -10.53 -0.16
N LEU A 62 -24.15 -9.57 0.59
CA LEU A 62 -23.58 -9.78 1.93
C LEU A 62 -24.56 -10.45 2.90
N ALA A 63 -25.86 -10.11 2.82
CA ALA A 63 -26.91 -10.76 3.61
C ALA A 63 -26.97 -12.28 3.38
N LYS A 64 -26.72 -12.75 2.15
CA LYS A 64 -26.68 -14.18 1.81
C LYS A 64 -25.49 -14.89 2.45
N LEU A 65 -24.36 -14.19 2.63
CA LEU A 65 -23.19 -14.73 3.32
C LEU A 65 -23.43 -14.80 4.82
N ILE A 66 -24.00 -13.74 5.41
CA ILE A 66 -24.28 -13.65 6.86
C ILE A 66 -25.27 -14.73 7.31
N ARG A 67 -26.28 -15.05 6.50
CA ARG A 67 -27.25 -16.13 6.80
C ARG A 67 -26.63 -17.52 6.92
N LYS A 68 -25.40 -17.72 6.43
CA LYS A 68 -24.66 -18.99 6.60
C LYS A 68 -24.07 -19.13 8.00
N LEU A 69 -23.99 -18.04 8.78
CA LEU A 69 -23.49 -18.07 10.15
C LEU A 69 -24.59 -18.57 11.09
N PRO A 70 -24.25 -19.45 12.06
CA PRO A 70 -25.22 -19.96 13.01
C PRO A 70 -25.77 -18.81 13.88
N GLY A 71 -27.09 -18.71 13.95
CA GLY A 71 -27.79 -17.64 14.69
C GLY A 71 -28.12 -16.39 13.87
N CYS A 72 -27.71 -16.33 12.60
CA CYS A 72 -27.96 -15.21 11.69
C CYS A 72 -28.88 -15.58 10.51
N GLU A 73 -29.58 -16.72 10.58
CA GLU A 73 -30.33 -17.32 9.45
C GLU A 73 -31.45 -16.40 8.92
N ASN A 74 -31.99 -15.53 9.78
CA ASN A 74 -33.09 -14.61 9.45
C ASN A 74 -32.61 -13.20 9.10
N THR A 75 -31.30 -12.96 8.98
CA THR A 75 -30.76 -11.62 8.75
C THR A 75 -31.27 -11.04 7.43
N ASP A 76 -31.86 -9.85 7.43
CA ASP A 76 -32.32 -9.18 6.21
C ASP A 76 -31.37 -8.09 5.71
N GLU A 77 -31.58 -7.61 4.49
CA GLU A 77 -30.72 -6.58 3.88
C GLU A 77 -30.79 -5.24 4.63
N SER A 78 -31.89 -4.95 5.33
CA SER A 78 -32.05 -3.74 6.12
C SER A 78 -31.22 -3.77 7.40
N GLU A 79 -31.06 -4.94 8.01
CA GLU A 79 -30.18 -5.14 9.17
C GLU A 79 -28.72 -4.99 8.77
N VAL A 80 -28.33 -5.59 7.64
CA VAL A 80 -26.97 -5.42 7.08
C VAL A 80 -26.69 -3.95 6.76
N ALA A 81 -27.64 -3.25 6.13
CA ALA A 81 -27.50 -1.83 5.84
C ALA A 81 -27.34 -0.98 7.11
N LYS A 82 -28.09 -1.29 8.18
CA LYS A 82 -27.93 -0.62 9.47
C LYS A 82 -26.54 -0.84 10.07
N TRP A 83 -25.99 -2.06 9.98
CA TRP A 83 -24.64 -2.34 10.49
C TRP A 83 -23.57 -1.56 9.73
N LEU A 84 -23.65 -1.53 8.40
CA LEU A 84 -22.71 -0.78 7.56
C LEU A 84 -22.78 0.73 7.80
N GLN A 85 -23.95 1.25 8.17
CA GLN A 85 -24.15 2.68 8.47
C GLN A 85 -23.77 3.04 9.92
N ASN A 86 -23.61 2.06 10.80
CA ASN A 86 -23.42 2.32 12.23
C ASN A 86 -22.02 2.87 12.55
N ASP A 87 -21.02 2.60 11.70
CA ASP A 87 -19.66 3.13 11.85
C ASP A 87 -19.58 4.65 11.67
N GLU A 88 -20.52 5.27 10.93
CA GLU A 88 -20.59 6.73 10.80
C GLU A 88 -21.20 7.41 12.05
N GLN A 89 -22.02 6.69 12.83
CA GLN A 89 -22.69 7.25 14.01
C GLN A 89 -21.84 7.26 15.27
N TYR A 90 -20.89 6.32 15.39
CA TYR A 90 -20.02 6.22 16.54
C TYR A 90 -18.58 6.38 16.06
N GLU A 91 -18.06 7.61 16.09
CA GLU A 91 -16.63 7.91 15.96
C GLU A 91 -15.86 7.35 17.18
N VAL A 92 -15.89 6.04 17.40
CA VAL A 92 -15.06 5.36 18.40
C VAL A 92 -13.65 5.25 17.84
N SER A 93 -12.97 6.40 17.81
CA SER A 93 -11.52 6.45 17.78
C SER A 93 -11.01 6.00 19.15
N ASP A 94 -9.95 5.18 19.16
CA ASP A 94 -9.24 4.69 20.37
C ASP A 94 -8.86 5.79 21.39
N LYS A 95 -8.98 7.06 20.99
CA LYS A 95 -8.78 8.26 21.81
C LYS A 95 -9.80 8.44 22.94
N GLN A 96 -10.91 7.71 22.98
CA GLN A 96 -11.95 7.88 24.02
C GLN A 96 -11.77 6.98 25.26
N SER A 97 -10.80 6.06 25.28
CA SER A 97 -10.59 5.13 26.42
C SER A 97 -9.71 5.69 27.56
N LEU A 98 -9.50 7.00 27.62
CA LEU A 98 -8.74 7.66 28.70
C LEU A 98 -9.66 8.64 29.47
N LYS A 99 -10.50 8.10 30.35
CA LYS A 99 -11.01 8.81 31.53
C LYS A 99 -11.07 7.86 32.71
#